data_AF-A0A6N7AGJ3-F1
#
_entry.id   AF-A0A6N7AGJ3-F1
#
_cell.length_a   1.000
_cell.length_b   1.000
_cell.length_c   1.000
_cell.angle_alpha   90.00
_cell.angle_beta   90.00
_cell.angle_gamma   90.00
#
_symmetry.space_group_name_H-M   'P 1'
#
loop_
_entity.id
_entity.type
_entity.pdbx_description
1 polymer ?
#
loop_
_entity_poly.entity_id
_entity_poly.type
_entity_poly.pdbx_seq_one_letter_code
_entity_poly.pdbx_strand_id
1 'polypeptide(L)'
;MILTIRIKLLAGFAVPILAILLMAGITTTGINVLRAMQDDGAKRAEAAVAATEAAGMGAKTYRFIADSIINRNFDTAEWTTEWTAIKSEIAQNTKTIKTMAHTSQETQLAEEGEAALLAIIALFENEMMALLKATDEGIAL
;
A
#
# COMPACT_ATOMS: atom_id res chain seq x y z
N MET A 1 35.82 -35.93 -48.02
CA MET A 1 35.13 -37.03 -47.31
C MET A 1 33.66 -37.00 -47.72
N ILE A 2 33.17 -38.00 -48.47
CA ILE A 2 31.78 -38.01 -48.95
C ILE A 2 30.89 -38.46 -47.78
N LEU A 3 30.05 -37.56 -47.26
CA LEU A 3 29.10 -37.89 -46.20
C LEU A 3 28.14 -38.99 -46.70
N THR A 4 28.02 -40.07 -45.93
CA THR A 4 27.05 -41.14 -46.20
C THR A 4 25.62 -40.62 -46.08
N ILE A 5 24.71 -41.14 -46.90
CA ILE A 5 23.29 -40.73 -46.94
C ILE A 5 22.64 -40.80 -45.54
N ARG A 6 23.04 -41.78 -44.72
CA ARG A 6 22.59 -41.92 -43.33
C ARG A 6 22.91 -40.71 -42.46
N ILE A 7 24.12 -40.14 -42.60
CA ILE A 7 24.53 -38.95 -41.83
C ILE A 7 23.77 -37.72 -42.30
N LYS A 8 23.53 -37.58 -43.62
CA LYS A 8 22.74 -36.46 -44.17
C LYS A 8 21.29 -36.50 -43.66
N LEU A 9 20.69 -37.69 -43.61
CA LEU A 9 19.33 -37.87 -43.14
C LEU A 9 19.22 -37.63 -41.63
N LEU A 10 20.15 -38.17 -40.83
CA LEU A 10 20.23 -37.93 -39.39
C LEU A 10 20.47 -36.45 -39.04
N ALA A 11 21.40 -35.78 -39.72
CA ALA A 11 21.66 -34.36 -39.50
C ALA A 11 20.45 -33.49 -39.87
N GLY A 12 19.74 -33.83 -40.94
CA GLY A 12 18.52 -33.15 -41.37
C GLY A 12 17.41 -33.16 -40.32
N PHE A 13 17.30 -34.22 -39.50
CA PHE A 13 16.34 -34.29 -38.39
C PHE A 13 16.92 -33.78 -37.06
N ALA A 14 18.20 -34.04 -36.77
CA ALA A 14 18.81 -33.67 -35.49
C ALA A 14 18.96 -32.15 -35.32
N VAL A 15 19.35 -31.43 -36.38
CA VAL A 15 19.53 -29.98 -36.33
C VAL A 15 18.25 -29.22 -35.97
N PRO A 16 17.09 -29.44 -36.63
CA PRO A 16 15.86 -28.74 -36.25
C PRO A 16 15.37 -29.14 -34.86
N ILE A 17 15.55 -30.40 -34.44
CA ILE A 17 15.22 -30.82 -33.06
C ILE A 17 16.06 -30.05 -32.04
N LEU A 18 17.38 -29.96 -32.27
CA LEU A 18 18.28 -29.21 -31.39
C LEU A 18 17.90 -27.72 -31.35
N ALA A 19 17.56 -27.14 -32.49
CA ALA A 19 17.12 -25.75 -32.58
C ALA A 19 15.82 -25.51 -31.77
N ILE A 20 14.84 -26.40 -31.89
CA ILE A 20 13.60 -26.34 -31.10
C ILE A 20 13.90 -26.45 -29.60
N LEU A 21 14.78 -27.38 -29.19
CA LEU A 21 15.16 -27.55 -27.79
C LEU A 21 15.87 -26.31 -27.23
N LEU A 22 16.77 -25.70 -28.01
CA LEU A 22 17.43 -24.45 -27.64
C LEU A 22 16.44 -23.30 -27.50
N MET A 23 15.52 -23.14 -28.47
CA MET A 23 14.46 -22.14 -28.39
C MET A 23 13.53 -22.36 -27.18
N ALA A 24 13.18 -23.61 -26.89
CA ALA A 24 12.38 -23.96 -25.73
C ALA A 24 13.11 -23.60 -24.41
N GLY A 25 14.42 -23.83 -24.33
CA GLY A 25 15.22 -23.44 -23.17
C GLY A 25 15.29 -21.93 -22.95
N ILE A 26 15.52 -21.16 -24.03
CA ILE A 26 15.56 -19.69 -23.98
C ILE A 26 14.20 -19.13 -23.60
N THR A 27 13.12 -19.59 -24.23
CA THR A 27 11.76 -19.11 -23.94
C THR A 27 11.34 -19.43 -22.51
N THR A 28 11.65 -20.62 -21.99
CA THR A 28 11.38 -20.97 -20.59
C THR A 28 12.08 -20.02 -19.61
N THR A 29 13.35 -19.69 -19.88
CA THR A 29 14.11 -18.75 -19.05
C THR A 29 13.51 -17.34 -19.11
N GLY A 30 13.16 -16.88 -20.32
CA GLY A 30 12.50 -15.58 -20.52
C GLY A 30 11.15 -15.47 -19.80
N ILE A 31 10.34 -16.53 -19.83
CA ILE A 31 9.05 -16.59 -19.13
C ILE A 31 9.24 -16.48 -17.62
N ASN A 32 10.27 -17.12 -17.05
CA ASN A 32 10.53 -17.05 -15.61
C ASN A 32 10.94 -15.64 -15.17
N VAL A 33 11.79 -14.97 -15.95
CA VAL A 33 12.15 -13.56 -15.69
C VAL A 33 10.92 -12.66 -15.79
N LEU A 34 10.10 -12.85 -16.83
CA LEU A 34 8.88 -12.05 -17.02
C LEU A 34 7.90 -12.24 -15.85
N ARG A 35 7.71 -13.47 -15.38
CA ARG A 35 6.88 -13.76 -14.19
C ARG A 35 7.40 -13.04 -12.95
N ALA A 36 8.70 -13.13 -12.68
CA ALA A 36 9.30 -12.46 -11.54
C ALA A 36 9.11 -10.93 -11.60
N MET A 37 9.24 -10.33 -12.79
CA MET A 37 9.00 -8.90 -12.99
C MET A 37 7.52 -8.52 -12.82
N GLN A 38 6.59 -9.37 -13.25
CA GLN A 38 5.16 -9.15 -13.07
C GLN A 38 4.76 -9.24 -11.59
N ASP A 39 5.30 -10.22 -10.87
CA ASP A 39 5.05 -10.38 -9.44
C ASP A 39 5.61 -9.18 -8.64
N ASP A 40 6.81 -8.71 -8.97
CA ASP A 40 7.37 -7.49 -8.35
C ASP A 40 6.56 -6.24 -8.71
N GLY A 41 6.16 -6.12 -9.98
CA GLY A 41 5.29 -5.03 -10.44
C GLY A 41 3.95 -4.99 -9.73
N ALA A 42 3.31 -6.14 -9.53
CA ALA A 42 2.04 -6.25 -8.80
C ALA A 42 2.19 -5.81 -7.33
N LYS A 43 3.24 -6.27 -6.64
CA LYS A 43 3.54 -5.86 -5.25
C LYS A 43 3.78 -4.36 -5.12
N ARG A 44 4.51 -3.77 -6.06
CA ARG A 44 4.75 -2.31 -6.08
C ARG A 44 3.48 -1.52 -6.36
N ALA A 45 2.62 -2.02 -7.24
CA ALA A 45 1.33 -1.39 -7.51
C ALA A 45 0.44 -1.40 -6.26
N GLU A 46 0.37 -2.52 -5.54
CA GLU A 46 -0.31 -2.63 -4.25
C GLU A 46 0.27 -1.65 -3.22
N ALA A 47 1.60 -1.54 -3.15
CA ALA A 47 2.28 -0.55 -2.29
C ALA A 47 1.93 0.90 -2.63
N ALA A 48 1.89 1.24 -3.91
CA ALA A 48 1.55 2.58 -4.36
C ALA A 48 0.10 2.95 -4.02
N VAL A 49 -0.83 1.99 -4.12
CA VAL A 49 -2.23 2.19 -3.72
C VAL A 49 -2.31 2.43 -2.21
N ALA A 50 -1.71 1.56 -1.39
CA ALA A 50 -1.71 1.72 0.06
C ALA A 50 -1.08 3.05 0.49
N ALA A 51 0.03 3.47 -0.14
CA ALA A 51 0.69 4.74 0.13
C ALA A 51 -0.19 5.94 -0.23
N THR A 52 -0.93 5.85 -1.33
CA THR A 52 -1.87 6.91 -1.75
C THR A 52 -3.04 7.03 -0.78
N GLU A 53 -3.59 5.90 -0.32
CA GLU A 53 -4.64 5.88 0.69
C GLU A 53 -4.15 6.46 2.02
N ALA A 54 -2.96 6.04 2.47
CA ALA A 54 -2.33 6.55 3.68
C ALA A 54 -2.07 8.06 3.61
N ALA A 55 -1.63 8.59 2.46
CA ALA A 55 -1.41 10.01 2.25
C ALA A 55 -2.71 10.85 2.40
N GLY A 56 -3.87 10.24 2.11
CA GLY A 56 -5.18 10.87 2.30
C GLY A 56 -5.67 10.92 3.75
N MET A 57 -5.04 10.17 4.67
CA MET A 57 -5.54 10.02 6.04
C MET A 57 -5.58 11.35 6.79
N GLY A 58 -4.57 12.21 6.66
CA GLY A 58 -4.58 13.51 7.33
C GLY A 58 -5.77 14.38 6.93
N ALA A 59 -6.11 14.41 5.63
CA ALA A 59 -7.27 15.14 5.13
C ALA A 59 -8.59 14.53 5.60
N LYS A 60 -8.68 13.19 5.65
CA LYS A 60 -9.84 12.46 6.17
C LYS A 60 -10.08 12.76 7.65
N THR A 61 -9.03 12.67 8.47
CA THR A 61 -9.06 12.99 9.91
C THR A 61 -9.49 14.44 10.13
N TYR A 62 -8.88 15.39 9.41
CA TYR A 62 -9.24 16.80 9.49
C TYR A 62 -10.71 17.03 9.15
N ARG A 63 -11.20 16.43 8.05
CA ARG A 63 -12.60 16.58 7.64
C ARG A 63 -13.55 16.06 8.71
N PHE A 64 -13.28 14.88 9.28
CA PHE A 64 -14.12 14.33 10.35
C PHE A 64 -14.15 15.25 11.57
N ILE A 65 -12.99 15.75 12.01
CA ILE A 65 -12.89 16.72 13.11
C ILE A 65 -13.70 17.98 12.79
N ALA A 66 -13.53 18.55 11.60
CA ALA A 66 -14.24 19.75 11.17
C ALA A 66 -15.76 19.54 11.12
N ASP A 67 -16.23 18.43 10.53
CA ASP A 67 -17.65 18.07 10.47
C ASP A 67 -18.23 17.88 11.88
N SER A 68 -17.44 17.30 12.80
CA SER A 68 -17.84 17.15 14.20
C SER A 68 -18.00 18.51 14.89
N ILE A 69 -17.09 19.45 14.64
CA ILE A 69 -17.13 20.81 15.17
C ILE A 69 -18.31 21.60 14.64
N ILE A 70 -18.56 21.53 13.33
CA ILE A 70 -19.66 22.25 12.70
C ILE A 70 -21.01 21.74 13.21
N ASN A 71 -21.17 20.41 13.32
CA ASN A 71 -22.44 19.79 13.70
C ASN A 71 -22.63 19.63 15.21
N ARG A 72 -21.60 19.90 16.03
CA ARG A 72 -21.61 19.75 17.50
C ARG A 72 -22.09 18.37 17.98
N ASN A 73 -21.72 17.30 17.28
CA ASN A 73 -22.25 15.96 17.52
C ASN A 73 -21.24 15.01 18.19
N PHE A 74 -20.36 15.54 19.02
CA PHE A 74 -19.21 14.79 19.56
C PHE A 74 -19.54 13.68 20.57
N ASP A 75 -20.78 13.61 21.04
CA ASP A 75 -21.22 12.63 22.04
C ASP A 75 -22.27 11.65 21.50
N THR A 76 -22.41 11.54 20.17
CA THR A 76 -23.30 10.54 19.57
C THR A 76 -22.61 9.18 19.43
N ALA A 77 -23.43 8.12 19.41
CA ALA A 77 -22.93 6.76 19.19
C ALA A 77 -22.32 6.61 17.78
N GLU A 78 -22.91 7.28 16.79
CA GLU A 78 -22.43 7.35 15.42
C GLU A 78 -21.04 7.99 15.37
N TRP A 79 -20.86 9.15 16.02
CA TRP A 79 -19.57 9.83 16.09
C TRP A 79 -18.49 8.94 16.70
N THR A 80 -18.79 8.29 17.83
CA THR A 80 -17.84 7.40 18.51
C THR A 80 -17.43 6.22 17.62
N THR A 81 -18.39 5.67 16.88
CA THR A 81 -18.16 4.54 15.96
C THR A 81 -17.27 4.97 14.79
N GLU A 82 -17.60 6.08 14.14
CA GLU A 82 -16.82 6.60 13.01
C GLU A 82 -15.42 7.04 13.44
N TRP A 83 -15.29 7.71 14.59
CA TRP A 83 -14.00 8.13 15.10
C TRP A 83 -13.09 6.95 15.44
N THR A 84 -13.65 5.91 16.05
CA THR A 84 -12.92 4.66 16.32
C THR A 84 -12.49 3.98 15.02
N ALA A 85 -13.35 3.98 14.00
CA ALA A 85 -13.01 3.44 12.69
C ALA A 85 -11.85 4.20 12.02
N ILE A 86 -11.87 5.54 12.06
CA ILE A 86 -10.79 6.39 11.52
C ILE A 86 -9.46 6.09 12.23
N LYS A 87 -9.46 6.00 13.57
CA LYS A 87 -8.24 5.66 14.33
C LYS A 87 -7.72 4.27 13.98
N SER A 88 -8.62 3.29 13.81
CA SER A 88 -8.24 1.94 13.40
C SER A 88 -7.66 1.91 11.99
N GLU A 89 -8.23 2.67 11.05
CA GLU A 89 -7.75 2.77 9.67
C GLU A 89 -6.38 3.45 9.61
N ILE A 90 -6.15 4.51 10.40
CA ILE A 90 -4.83 5.14 10.54
C ILE A 90 -3.81 4.13 11.06
N ALA A 91 -4.14 3.38 12.12
CA ALA A 91 -3.23 2.38 12.68
C ALA A 91 -2.93 1.25 11.68
N GLN A 92 -3.93 0.81 10.92
CA GLN A 92 -3.75 -0.20 9.88
C GLN A 92 -2.88 0.33 8.73
N ASN A 93 -3.17 1.52 8.22
CA ASN A 93 -2.47 2.11 7.08
C ASN A 93 -1.01 2.40 7.44
N THR A 94 -0.74 3.02 8.59
CA THR A 94 0.63 3.30 9.05
C THR A 94 1.43 2.01 9.24
N LYS A 95 0.82 0.96 9.82
CA LYS A 95 1.43 -0.37 9.92
C LYS A 95 1.76 -0.94 8.54
N THR A 96 0.82 -0.91 7.60
CA THR A 96 1.02 -1.40 6.23
C THR A 96 2.19 -0.67 5.56
N ILE A 97 2.22 0.66 5.59
CA ILE A 97 3.31 1.45 4.99
C ILE A 97 4.67 1.11 5.61
N LYS A 98 4.74 0.96 6.94
CA LYS A 98 5.98 0.54 7.60
C LYS A 98 6.46 -0.84 7.17
N THR A 99 5.55 -1.79 6.92
CA THR A 99 5.91 -3.12 6.42
C THR A 99 6.35 -3.13 4.96
N MET A 100 5.96 -2.12 4.19
CA MET A 100 6.31 -1.96 2.77
C MET A 100 7.57 -1.13 2.54
N ALA A 101 8.02 -0.40 3.57
CA ALA A 101 9.26 0.37 3.51
C ALA A 101 10.46 -0.58 3.36
N HIS A 102 11.27 -0.37 2.32
CA HIS A 102 12.45 -1.18 2.01
C HIS A 102 13.76 -0.43 2.28
N THR A 103 13.68 0.89 2.45
CA THR A 103 14.83 1.75 2.76
C THR A 103 14.68 2.40 4.13
N SER A 104 15.81 2.75 4.76
CA SER A 104 15.81 3.48 6.03
C SER A 104 15.07 4.82 5.92
N GLN A 105 15.16 5.48 4.77
CA GLN A 105 14.46 6.73 4.51
C GLN A 105 12.95 6.54 4.46
N GLU A 106 12.45 5.52 3.75
CA GLU A 106 11.01 5.21 3.71
C GLU A 106 10.47 4.86 5.10
N THR A 107 11.22 4.08 5.88
CA THR A 107 10.83 3.74 7.27
C THR A 107 10.72 5.00 8.13
N GLN A 108 11.72 5.89 8.05
CA GLN A 108 11.70 7.15 8.78
C GLN A 108 10.49 8.01 8.40
N LEU A 109 10.22 8.17 7.10
CA LEU A 109 9.06 8.95 6.63
C LEU A 109 7.73 8.35 7.11
N ALA A 110 7.63 7.02 7.15
CA ALA A 110 6.45 6.33 7.65
C ALA A 110 6.25 6.56 9.17
N GLU A 111 7.33 6.56 9.94
CA GLU A 111 7.32 6.87 11.38
C GLU A 111 6.95 8.33 11.66
N GLU A 112 7.54 9.27 10.91
CA GLU A 112 7.23 10.70 11.03
C GLU A 112 5.75 10.97 10.69
N GLY A 113 5.22 10.33 9.64
CA GLY A 113 3.82 10.43 9.25
C GLY A 113 2.86 9.87 10.31
N GLU A 114 3.16 8.71 10.89
CA GLU A 114 2.38 8.14 11.99
C GLU A 114 2.40 9.06 13.21
N ALA A 115 3.60 9.53 13.60
CA ALA A 115 3.75 10.42 14.75
C ALA A 115 2.93 11.72 14.58
N ALA A 116 2.94 12.30 13.38
CA ALA A 116 2.15 13.49 13.06
C ALA A 116 0.63 13.22 13.17
N LEU A 117 0.14 12.10 12.65
CA LEU A 117 -1.28 11.72 12.76
C LEU A 117 -1.69 11.50 14.22
N LEU A 118 -0.86 10.81 15.01
CA LEU A 118 -1.12 10.59 16.43
C LEU A 118 -1.12 11.91 17.22
N ALA A 119 -0.24 12.85 16.87
CA ALA A 119 -0.24 14.18 17.47
C ALA A 119 -1.54 14.95 17.18
N ILE A 120 -2.08 14.86 15.96
CA ILE A 120 -3.38 15.47 15.60
C ILE A 120 -4.52 14.85 16.42
N ILE A 121 -4.55 13.52 16.54
CA ILE A 121 -5.55 12.81 17.33
C ILE A 121 -5.47 13.25 18.80
N ALA A 122 -4.26 13.28 19.38
CA ALA A 122 -4.06 13.66 20.77
C ALA A 122 -4.46 15.12 21.02
N LEU A 123 -4.10 16.05 20.13
CA LEU A 123 -4.48 17.45 20.21
C LEU A 123 -6.01 17.61 20.21
N PHE A 124 -6.68 16.88 19.33
CA PHE A 124 -8.14 16.93 19.25
C PHE A 124 -8.83 16.34 20.49
N GLU A 125 -8.44 15.13 20.90
CA GLU A 125 -9.09 14.42 22.01
C GLU A 125 -8.81 15.06 23.37
N ASN A 126 -7.58 15.52 23.62
CA ASN A 126 -7.17 15.96 24.95
C ASN A 126 -7.38 17.46 25.17
N GLU A 127 -7.21 18.28 24.13
CA GLU A 127 -7.27 19.74 24.26
C GLU A 127 -8.57 20.28 23.66
N MET A 128 -8.82 20.01 22.38
CA MET A 128 -9.92 20.63 21.66
C MET A 128 -11.29 20.18 22.17
N MET A 129 -11.48 18.88 22.37
CA MET A 129 -12.72 18.30 22.89
C MET A 129 -13.08 18.84 24.28
N ALA A 130 -12.08 19.04 25.16
CA ALA A 130 -12.30 19.61 26.48
C ALA A 130 -12.83 21.06 26.40
N LEU A 131 -12.26 21.88 25.51
CA LEU A 131 -12.70 23.26 25.28
C LEU A 131 -14.10 23.32 24.64
N LEU A 132 -14.39 22.42 23.70
CA LEU A 132 -15.67 22.35 23.01
C LEU A 132 -16.80 22.00 23.98
N LYS A 133 -16.59 21.00 24.85
CA LYS A 133 -17.56 20.61 25.88
C LYS A 133 -17.81 21.70 26.91
N ALA A 134 -16.75 22.36 27.39
CA ALA A 134 -16.89 23.48 28.32
C ALA A 134 -17.66 24.67 27.71
N THR A 135 -17.52 24.89 26.40
CA THR A 135 -18.25 25.96 25.69
C THR A 135 -19.72 25.59 25.47
N ASP A 136 -20.05 24.32 25.28
CA ASP A 136 -21.43 23.85 25.13
C ASP A 136 -22.21 23.93 26.46
N GLU A 137 -21.57 23.59 27.58
CA GLU A 137 -22.17 23.75 28.92
C GLU A 137 -22.35 25.23 29.34
N GLY A 138 -21.52 26.14 28.80
CA GLY A 138 -21.59 27.57 29.08
C GLY A 138 -22.64 28.35 28.26
N ILE A 139 -23.21 27.74 27.22
CA ILE A 139 -24.27 28.33 26.38
C ILE A 139 -25.57 27.57 26.66
N ALA A 140 -25.97 27.54 27.93
CA ALA A 140 -27.38 27.35 28.26
C ALA A 140 -28.10 28.70 28.04
N LEU A 141 -28.64 28.90 26.83
CA LEU A 141 -29.64 29.93 26.55
C LEU A 141 -31.00 29.49 27.11
#